data_AF-A0A2V6QQJ1-F1
#
_entry.id   AF-A0A2V6QQJ1-F1
#
_cell.length_a   1.000
_cell.length_b   1.000
_cell.length_c   1.000
_cell.angle_alpha   90.00
_cell.angle_beta   90.00
_cell.angle_gamma   90.00
#
_symmetry.space_group_name_H-M   'P 1'
#
loop_
_entity.id
_entity.type
_entity.pdbx_description
1 polymer ?
#
loop_
_entity_poly.entity_id
_entity_poly.type
_entity_poly.pdbx_seq_one_letter_code
_entity_poly.pdbx_strand_id
1 'polypeptide(L)'
;MREALRRPPTIALVASLCMFAVGASTGGLLVRFQDRLGDAARREVVKHPDVHGFAGAEVIDEARIAEIVEQSNNALRMLHVHGLGLGMLILLVSLAIVNLPIAEGLKQSLCVLVSLGALYPPGWLALAWLIPTWGLARLRVPVEWIFFVPFGGAAILAIWATLVCYLVALVRGRRLERP
;
A
#
# COMPACT_ATOMS: atom_id res chain seq x y z
N MET A 1 -6.15 -12.83 -36.58
CA MET A 1 -4.92 -12.64 -35.75
C MET A 1 -5.32 -12.81 -34.31
N ARG A 2 -4.67 -13.70 -33.54
CA ARG A 2 -4.87 -13.71 -32.08
C ARG A 2 -4.30 -12.40 -31.54
N GLU A 3 -5.14 -11.50 -31.05
CA GLU A 3 -4.68 -10.31 -30.36
C GLU A 3 -3.98 -10.77 -29.07
N ALA A 4 -2.65 -10.85 -29.12
CA ALA A 4 -1.86 -11.12 -27.94
C ALA A 4 -1.93 -9.90 -27.03
N LEU A 5 -2.26 -10.13 -25.75
CA LEU A 5 -2.22 -9.08 -24.73
C LEU A 5 -0.84 -8.44 -24.68
N ARG A 6 -0.80 -7.10 -24.70
CA ARG A 6 0.46 -6.37 -24.54
C ARG A 6 0.95 -6.50 -23.10
N ARG A 7 2.27 -6.69 -22.95
CA ARG A 7 2.91 -6.69 -21.64
C ARG A 7 2.89 -5.27 -21.03
N PRO A 8 2.65 -5.13 -19.72
CA PRO A 8 2.84 -3.88 -19.00
C PRO A 8 4.29 -3.38 -19.11
N PRO A 9 4.55 -2.07 -18.90
CA PRO A 9 5.90 -1.53 -18.86
C PRO A 9 6.71 -2.14 -17.71
N THR A 10 8.03 -2.25 -17.89
CA THR A 10 8.93 -2.87 -16.89
C THR A 10 8.78 -2.25 -15.50
N ILE A 11 8.58 -0.93 -15.39
CA ILE A 11 8.40 -0.25 -14.11
C ILE A 11 7.19 -0.78 -13.33
N ALA A 12 6.06 -1.02 -13.99
CA ALA A 12 4.86 -1.54 -13.35
C ALA A 12 5.02 -3.00 -12.93
N LEU A 13 5.72 -3.80 -13.75
CA LEU A 13 6.04 -5.19 -13.41
C LEU A 13 6.97 -5.27 -12.19
N VAL A 14 8.04 -4.47 -12.17
CA VAL A 14 8.97 -4.43 -11.03
C VAL A 14 8.25 -3.95 -9.77
N ALA A 15 7.49 -2.86 -9.85
CA ALA A 15 6.71 -2.35 -8.72
C ALA A 15 5.75 -3.41 -8.17
N SER A 16 5.00 -4.08 -9.05
CA SER A 16 4.09 -5.16 -8.68
C SER A 16 4.81 -6.34 -8.00
N LEU A 17 5.91 -6.83 -8.60
CA LEU A 17 6.69 -7.93 -8.05
C LEU A 17 7.32 -7.59 -6.70
N CYS A 18 7.84 -6.36 -6.53
CA CYS A 18 8.34 -5.88 -5.25
C CYS A 18 7.23 -5.90 -4.19
N MET A 19 6.03 -5.42 -4.53
CA MET A 19 4.89 -5.40 -3.61
C MET A 19 4.41 -6.81 -3.25
N PHE A 20 4.39 -7.74 -4.20
CA PHE A 20 4.12 -9.14 -3.91
C PHE A 20 5.18 -9.75 -2.99
N ALA A 21 6.46 -9.51 -3.25
CA ALA A 21 7.55 -10.02 -2.43
C ALA A 21 7.45 -9.48 -0.99
N VAL A 22 7.23 -8.17 -0.83
CA VAL A 22 7.05 -7.55 0.50
C VAL A 22 5.81 -8.09 1.20
N GLY A 23 4.67 -8.12 0.51
CA GLY A 23 3.41 -8.60 1.06
C GLY A 23 3.51 -10.06 1.52
N ALA A 24 3.97 -10.96 0.64
CA ALA A 24 4.13 -12.38 0.95
C ALA A 24 5.14 -12.62 2.08
N SER A 25 6.30 -11.93 2.06
CA SER A 25 7.31 -12.06 3.10
C SER A 25 6.80 -11.58 4.45
N THR A 26 6.06 -10.46 4.48
CA THR A 26 5.45 -9.94 5.70
C THR A 26 4.40 -10.91 6.25
N GLY A 27 3.60 -11.54 5.38
CA GLY A 27 2.65 -12.57 5.78
C GLY A 27 3.34 -13.78 6.41
N GLY A 28 4.41 -14.29 5.79
CA GLY A 28 5.21 -15.37 6.34
C GLY A 28 5.87 -15.00 7.68
N LEU A 29 6.37 -13.77 7.79
CA LEU A 29 6.95 -13.24 9.03
C LEU A 29 5.91 -13.21 10.16
N LEU A 30 4.70 -12.68 9.88
CA LEU A 30 3.60 -12.61 10.84
C LEU A 30 3.21 -14.01 11.31
N VAL A 31 3.00 -14.98 10.42
CA VAL A 31 2.63 -16.35 10.78
C VAL A 31 3.69 -17.01 11.68
N ARG A 32 4.99 -16.78 11.39
CA ARG A 32 6.08 -17.47 12.09
C ARG A 32 6.50 -16.79 13.39
N PHE A 33 6.38 -15.47 13.49
CA PHE A 33 7.02 -14.67 14.53
C PHE A 33 6.08 -13.69 15.24
N GLN A 34 4.75 -13.85 15.13
CA GLN A 34 3.77 -12.93 15.74
C GLN A 34 4.08 -12.62 17.21
N ASP A 35 4.29 -13.66 18.03
CA ASP A 35 4.53 -13.50 19.47
C ASP A 35 5.83 -12.72 19.73
N ARG A 36 6.91 -13.06 19.01
CA ARG A 36 8.21 -12.37 19.15
C ARG A 36 8.15 -10.91 18.72
N LEU A 37 7.35 -10.59 17.71
CA LEU A 37 7.11 -9.22 17.26
C LEU A 37 6.32 -8.44 18.33
N GLY A 38 5.29 -9.06 18.91
CA GLY A 38 4.54 -8.50 20.03
C GLY A 38 5.42 -8.23 21.24
N ASP A 39 6.24 -9.20 21.65
CA ASP A 39 7.18 -9.06 22.76
C ASP A 39 8.22 -7.96 22.50
N ALA A 40 8.71 -7.85 21.26
CA ALA A 40 9.64 -6.79 20.87
C ALA A 40 9.00 -5.41 20.94
N ALA A 41 7.78 -5.25 20.42
CA ALA A 41 7.04 -4.00 20.53
C ALA A 41 6.76 -3.65 22.00
N ARG A 42 6.33 -4.62 22.81
CA ARG A 42 6.06 -4.43 24.24
C ARG A 42 7.28 -3.94 25.00
N ARG A 43 8.46 -4.52 24.72
CA ARG A 43 9.73 -4.09 25.33
C ARG A 43 10.05 -2.63 25.02
N GLU A 44 9.72 -2.13 23.84
CA GLU A 44 9.94 -0.73 23.50
C GLU A 44 8.87 0.19 24.09
N VAL A 45 7.60 -0.23 24.09
CA VAL A 45 6.50 0.55 24.68
C VAL A 45 6.73 0.83 26.17
N VAL A 46 7.15 -0.18 26.95
CA VAL A 46 7.40 -0.03 28.40
C VAL A 46 8.56 0.91 28.70
N LYS A 47 9.52 1.06 27.78
CA LYS A 47 10.65 2.00 27.93
C LYS A 47 10.27 3.47 27.71
N HIS A 48 9.12 3.75 27.10
CA HIS A 48 8.72 5.09 26.69
C HIS A 48 7.33 5.48 27.27
N PRO A 49 7.15 5.48 28.61
CA PRO A 49 5.85 5.74 29.23
C PRO A 49 5.33 7.17 28.99
N ASP A 50 6.24 8.14 28.86
CA ASP A 50 5.97 9.56 28.60
C ASP A 50 5.34 9.78 27.21
N VAL A 51 5.80 9.02 26.21
CA VAL A 51 5.28 9.07 24.84
C VAL A 51 3.83 8.60 24.76
N HIS A 52 3.48 7.62 25.59
CA HIS A 52 2.17 6.97 25.56
C HIS A 52 1.20 7.46 26.64
N GLY A 53 1.66 8.35 27.54
CA GLY A 53 0.85 8.92 28.62
C GLY A 53 0.44 7.89 29.67
N PHE A 54 1.39 7.01 30.03
CA PHE A 54 1.22 5.98 31.05
C PHE A 54 1.34 6.55 32.47
N ALA A 55 0.66 5.90 33.42
CA ALA A 55 0.74 6.24 34.84
C ALA A 55 2.10 5.84 35.46
N GLY A 56 2.85 4.97 34.79
CA GLY A 56 4.22 4.59 35.16
C GLY A 56 4.32 3.27 35.95
N ALA A 57 3.17 2.63 36.22
CA ALA A 57 3.13 1.30 36.81
C ALA A 57 2.54 0.31 35.79
N GLU A 58 3.35 -0.64 35.37
CA GLU A 58 3.01 -1.56 34.27
C GLU A 58 1.70 -2.34 34.49
N VAL A 59 1.40 -2.72 35.73
CA VAL A 59 0.16 -3.42 36.10
C VAL A 59 -1.08 -2.52 35.91
N ILE A 60 -0.92 -1.21 36.09
CA ILE A 60 -2.00 -0.22 35.88
C ILE A 60 -2.17 0.06 34.39
N ASP A 61 -1.07 0.09 33.64
CA ASP A 61 -1.04 0.46 32.22
C ASP A 61 -1.20 -0.74 31.26
N GLU A 62 -1.37 -1.97 31.77
CA GLU A 62 -1.33 -3.23 31.00
C GLU A 62 -2.26 -3.22 29.77
N ALA A 63 -3.51 -2.81 29.94
CA ALA A 63 -4.48 -2.76 28.85
C ALA A 63 -4.05 -1.79 27.74
N ARG A 64 -3.46 -0.65 28.12
CA ARG A 64 -3.03 0.39 27.17
C ARG A 64 -1.73 0.00 26.47
N ILE A 65 -0.82 -0.66 27.18
CA ILE A 65 0.37 -1.27 26.59
C ILE A 65 -0.03 -2.30 25.53
N ALA A 66 -0.98 -3.19 25.85
CA ALA A 66 -1.48 -4.18 24.90
C ALA A 66 -2.12 -3.53 23.66
N GLU A 67 -2.90 -2.46 23.84
CA GLU A 67 -3.48 -1.71 22.73
C GLU A 67 -2.40 -1.15 21.79
N ILE A 68 -1.36 -0.51 22.33
CA ILE A 68 -0.30 0.10 21.51
C ILE A 68 0.52 -0.97 20.79
N VAL A 69 0.79 -2.11 21.45
CA VAL A 69 1.43 -3.27 20.81
C VAL A 69 0.57 -3.79 19.66
N GLU A 70 -0.75 -3.88 19.85
CA GLU A 70 -1.65 -4.32 18.79
C GLU A 70 -1.73 -3.30 17.64
N GLN A 71 -1.69 -1.99 17.90
CA GLN A 71 -1.61 -0.98 16.84
C GLN A 71 -0.35 -1.16 15.97
N SER A 72 0.79 -1.43 16.62
CA SER A 72 2.07 -1.74 15.95
C SER A 72 1.97 -3.00 15.10
N ASN A 73 1.40 -4.09 15.64
CA ASN A 73 1.21 -5.34 14.93
C ASN A 73 0.20 -5.22 13.77
N ASN A 74 -0.88 -4.46 13.98
CA ASN A 74 -1.88 -4.21 12.96
C ASN A 74 -1.27 -3.44 11.77
N ALA A 75 -0.31 -2.54 12.01
CA ALA A 75 0.42 -1.90 10.93
C ALA A 75 1.21 -2.91 10.07
N LEU A 76 1.81 -3.96 10.67
CA LEU A 76 2.42 -5.05 9.89
C LEU A 76 1.38 -5.87 9.11
N ARG A 77 0.21 -6.13 9.69
CA ARG A 77 -0.90 -6.79 8.97
C ARG A 77 -1.34 -5.95 7.77
N MET A 78 -1.43 -4.63 7.94
CA MET A 78 -1.76 -3.71 6.86
C MET A 78 -0.67 -3.67 5.79
N LEU A 79 0.62 -3.74 6.15
CA LEU A 79 1.72 -3.89 5.19
C LEU A 79 1.57 -5.17 4.35
N HIS A 80 1.23 -6.30 4.99
CA HIS A 80 0.99 -7.56 4.29
C HIS A 80 -0.17 -7.44 3.28
N VAL A 81 -1.35 -7.00 3.75
CA VAL A 81 -2.56 -6.93 2.92
C VAL A 81 -2.41 -5.92 1.80
N HIS A 82 -1.90 -4.71 2.08
CA HIS A 82 -1.72 -3.68 1.06
C HIS A 82 -0.57 -4.00 0.12
N GLY A 83 0.49 -4.68 0.57
CA GLY A 83 1.56 -5.16 -0.31
C GLY A 83 1.00 -6.11 -1.38
N LEU A 84 0.25 -7.14 -0.99
CA LEU A 84 -0.37 -8.06 -1.95
C LEU A 84 -1.44 -7.36 -2.81
N GLY A 85 -2.31 -6.55 -2.19
CA GLY A 85 -3.39 -5.85 -2.86
C GLY A 85 -2.89 -4.86 -3.92
N LEU A 86 -1.89 -4.03 -3.58
CA LEU A 86 -1.31 -3.07 -4.52
C LEU A 86 -0.45 -3.76 -5.58
N GLY A 87 0.25 -4.84 -5.25
CA GLY A 87 0.95 -5.67 -6.24
C GLY A 87 0.01 -6.13 -7.35
N MET A 88 -1.15 -6.67 -6.97
CA MET A 88 -2.20 -7.09 -7.90
C MET A 88 -2.81 -5.92 -8.66
N LEU A 89 -3.14 -4.84 -7.96
CA LEU A 89 -3.76 -3.65 -8.55
C LEU A 89 -2.87 -3.02 -9.62
N ILE A 90 -1.58 -2.81 -9.33
CA ILE A 90 -0.63 -2.22 -10.28
C ILE A 90 -0.54 -3.07 -11.54
N LEU A 91 -0.46 -4.40 -11.40
CA LEU A 91 -0.38 -5.33 -12.53
C LEU A 91 -1.63 -5.27 -13.41
N LEU A 92 -2.81 -5.42 -12.80
CA LEU A 92 -4.08 -5.46 -13.52
C LEU A 92 -4.40 -4.14 -14.21
N VAL A 93 -4.23 -3.02 -13.49
CA VAL A 93 -4.51 -1.68 -14.03
C VAL A 93 -3.52 -1.35 -15.15
N SER A 94 -2.24 -1.68 -14.99
CA SER A 94 -1.24 -1.46 -16.06
C SER A 94 -1.53 -2.32 -17.28
N LEU A 95 -1.99 -3.56 -17.09
CA LEU A 95 -2.43 -4.42 -18.20
C LEU A 95 -3.65 -3.81 -18.93
N ALA A 96 -4.62 -3.27 -18.20
CA ALA A 96 -5.75 -2.56 -18.80
C ALA A 96 -5.27 -1.33 -19.60
N ILE A 97 -4.41 -0.49 -19.01
CA ILE A 97 -3.88 0.73 -19.63
C ILE A 97 -3.18 0.43 -20.96
N VAL A 98 -2.26 -0.54 -21.00
CA VAL A 98 -1.47 -0.79 -22.22
C VAL A 98 -2.29 -1.33 -23.38
N ASN A 99 -3.43 -1.96 -23.09
CA ASN A 99 -4.35 -2.51 -24.07
C ASN A 99 -5.48 -1.53 -24.48
N LEU A 100 -5.55 -0.32 -23.89
CA LEU A 100 -6.48 0.71 -24.35
C LEU A 100 -6.07 1.32 -25.70
N PRO A 101 -7.03 1.75 -26.55
CA PRO A 101 -6.76 2.45 -27.80
C PRO A 101 -6.48 3.95 -27.56
N ILE A 102 -5.49 4.25 -26.70
CA ILE A 102 -5.05 5.61 -26.36
C ILE A 102 -3.59 5.84 -26.76
N ALA A 103 -3.16 7.10 -26.77
CA ALA A 103 -1.79 7.47 -27.13
C ALA A 103 -0.75 6.83 -26.19
N GLU A 104 0.39 6.41 -26.75
CA GLU A 104 1.43 5.68 -26.01
C GLU A 104 2.02 6.50 -24.85
N GLY A 105 2.21 7.81 -25.04
CA GLY A 105 2.66 8.70 -23.95
C GLY A 105 1.69 8.74 -22.77
N LEU A 106 0.38 8.70 -23.02
CA LEU A 106 -0.62 8.65 -21.95
C LEU A 106 -0.59 7.30 -21.23
N LYS A 107 -0.40 6.19 -21.96
CA LYS A 107 -0.23 4.86 -21.36
C LYS A 107 0.94 4.82 -20.39
N GLN A 108 2.09 5.36 -20.81
CA GLN A 108 3.29 5.44 -19.99
C GLN A 108 3.04 6.27 -18.72
N SER A 109 2.46 7.46 -18.87
CA SER A 109 2.14 8.32 -17.72
C SER A 109 1.20 7.65 -16.72
N LEU A 110 0.14 6.99 -17.20
CA LEU A 110 -0.79 6.26 -16.33
C LEU A 110 -0.14 5.05 -15.66
N CYS A 111 0.71 4.32 -16.37
CA CYS A 111 1.47 3.19 -15.79
C CYS A 111 2.47 3.66 -14.73
N VAL A 112 3.15 4.78 -14.94
CA VAL A 112 4.03 5.39 -13.92
C VAL A 112 3.19 5.81 -12.72
N LEU A 113 2.08 6.52 -12.94
CA LEU A 113 1.22 7.03 -11.89
C LEU A 113 0.65 5.92 -11.01
N VAL A 114 0.17 4.81 -11.59
CA VAL A 114 -0.29 3.65 -10.80
C VAL A 114 0.87 2.95 -10.09
N SER A 115 2.05 2.88 -10.72
CA SER A 115 3.24 2.25 -10.11
C SER A 115 3.75 3.00 -8.88
N LEU A 116 3.53 4.33 -8.80
CA LEU A 116 3.83 5.10 -7.59
C LEU A 116 3.05 4.59 -6.36
N GLY A 117 1.93 3.90 -6.55
CA GLY A 117 1.21 3.21 -5.48
C GLY A 117 2.07 2.22 -4.70
N ALA A 118 3.15 1.69 -5.27
CA ALA A 118 4.10 0.82 -4.54
C ALA A 118 4.84 1.53 -3.39
N LEU A 119 4.81 2.86 -3.36
CA LEU A 119 5.38 3.66 -2.26
C LEU A 119 4.38 3.89 -1.12
N TYR A 120 3.13 3.44 -1.24
CA TYR A 120 2.14 3.50 -0.16
C TYR A 120 2.44 2.52 1.00
N PRO A 121 2.72 1.21 0.77
CA PRO A 121 2.94 0.25 1.85
C PRO A 121 4.10 0.55 2.82
N PRO A 122 5.22 1.15 2.40
CA PRO A 122 6.27 1.59 3.33
C PRO A 122 5.77 2.46 4.50
N GLY A 123 4.67 3.21 4.36
CA GLY A 123 4.08 3.94 5.48
C GLY A 123 3.59 3.03 6.61
N TRP A 124 3.07 1.84 6.29
CA TRP A 124 2.68 0.84 7.28
C TRP A 124 3.88 0.23 7.99
N LEU A 125 4.99 0.01 7.28
CA LEU A 125 6.24 -0.43 7.89
C LEU A 125 6.77 0.63 8.87
N ALA A 126 6.73 1.91 8.48
CA ALA A 126 7.14 3.01 9.35
C ALA A 126 6.29 3.07 10.63
N LEU A 127 4.96 2.92 10.52
CA LEU A 127 4.08 2.85 11.68
C LEU A 127 4.39 1.64 12.57
N ALA A 128 4.51 0.46 11.98
CA ALA A 128 4.83 -0.77 12.72
C ALA A 128 6.15 -0.67 13.50
N TRP A 129 7.13 0.09 13.00
CA TRP A 129 8.43 0.23 13.65
C TRP A 129 8.48 1.37 14.66
N LEU A 130 7.79 2.48 14.39
CA LEU A 130 7.92 3.71 15.16
C LEU A 130 6.82 3.91 16.20
N ILE A 131 5.65 3.26 16.07
CA ILE A 131 4.57 3.38 17.06
C ILE A 131 5.08 3.07 18.48
N PRO A 132 5.85 1.98 18.73
CA PRO A 132 6.33 1.66 20.07
C PRO A 132 7.17 2.77 20.73
N THR A 133 7.92 3.54 19.94
CA THR A 133 8.87 4.53 20.45
C THR A 133 8.37 5.96 20.38
N TRP A 134 7.56 6.31 19.37
CA TRP A 134 7.17 7.71 19.08
C TRP A 134 5.67 7.95 19.25
N GLY A 135 4.87 6.89 19.41
CA GLY A 135 3.43 6.97 19.57
C GLY A 135 2.70 7.29 18.25
N LEU A 136 1.48 6.78 18.12
CA LEU A 136 0.68 6.95 16.91
C LEU A 136 0.32 8.42 16.65
N ALA A 137 0.03 9.19 17.70
CA ALA A 137 -0.39 10.59 17.58
C ALA A 137 0.66 11.45 16.84
N ARG A 138 1.95 11.23 17.12
CA ARG A 138 3.06 11.96 16.46
C ARG A 138 3.28 11.51 15.03
N LEU A 139 3.06 10.23 14.74
CA LEU A 139 3.40 9.61 13.45
C LEU A 139 2.30 9.75 12.40
N ARG A 140 1.04 9.84 12.82
CA ARG A 140 -0.11 9.83 11.91
C ARG A 140 0.03 10.84 10.78
N VAL A 141 0.18 12.12 11.11
CA VAL A 141 0.21 13.20 10.11
C VAL A 141 1.43 13.08 9.18
N PRO A 142 2.67 12.89 9.67
CA PRO A 142 3.82 12.69 8.79
C PRO A 142 3.66 11.49 7.84
N VAL A 143 3.26 10.32 8.36
CA VAL A 143 3.13 9.12 7.52
C VAL A 143 2.02 9.30 6.48
N GLU A 144 0.91 9.93 6.88
CA GLU A 144 -0.21 10.20 5.98
C GLU A 144 0.22 11.08 4.80
N TRP A 145 0.94 12.18 5.04
CA TRP A 145 1.34 13.11 3.98
C TRP A 145 2.58 12.66 3.19
N ILE A 146 3.48 11.88 3.79
CA ILE A 146 4.68 11.39 3.11
C ILE A 146 4.36 10.16 2.26
N PHE A 147 3.51 9.25 2.76
CA PHE A 147 3.26 7.97 2.10
C PHE A 147 1.81 7.83 1.61
N PHE A 148 0.83 7.98 2.49
CA PHE A 148 -0.52 7.50 2.17
C PHE A 148 -1.25 8.36 1.15
N VAL A 149 -1.37 9.66 1.40
CA VAL A 149 -2.07 10.61 0.54
C VAL A 149 -1.44 10.72 -0.85
N PRO A 150 -0.12 10.97 -1.01
CA PRO A 150 0.44 11.16 -2.34
C PRO A 150 0.39 9.89 -3.19
N PHE A 151 0.78 8.74 -2.63
CA PHE A 151 0.91 7.51 -3.41
C PHE A 151 -0.41 6.75 -3.55
N GLY A 152 -1.24 6.75 -2.50
CA GLY A 152 -2.62 6.26 -2.60
C GLY A 152 -3.44 7.12 -3.55
N GLY A 153 -3.30 8.45 -3.45
CA GLY A 153 -3.92 9.40 -4.37
C GLY A 153 -3.49 9.20 -5.82
N ALA A 154 -2.19 9.01 -6.08
CA ALA A 154 -1.67 8.71 -7.42
C ALA A 154 -2.31 7.45 -8.02
N ALA A 155 -2.37 6.35 -7.26
CA ALA A 155 -2.99 5.12 -7.70
C ALA A 155 -4.50 5.32 -8.01
N ILE A 156 -5.23 5.99 -7.12
CA ILE A 156 -6.65 6.30 -7.31
C ILE A 156 -6.87 7.15 -8.57
N LEU A 157 -6.07 8.20 -8.77
CA LEU A 157 -6.16 9.06 -9.95
C LEU A 157 -5.85 8.28 -11.23
N ALA A 158 -4.86 7.38 -11.22
CA ALA A 158 -4.55 6.54 -12.36
C ALA A 158 -5.71 5.60 -12.73
N ILE A 159 -6.37 5.00 -11.73
CA ILE A 159 -7.54 4.14 -11.94
C ILE A 159 -8.70 4.93 -12.54
N TRP A 160 -9.05 6.08 -11.94
CA TRP A 160 -10.12 6.93 -12.46
C TRP A 160 -9.83 7.43 -13.88
N ALA A 161 -8.61 7.88 -14.15
CA ALA A 161 -8.21 8.33 -15.48
C ALA A 161 -8.28 7.18 -16.50
N THR A 162 -7.87 5.97 -16.11
CA THR A 162 -7.98 4.76 -16.95
C THR A 162 -9.44 4.44 -17.26
N LEU A 163 -10.33 4.50 -16.25
CA LEU A 163 -11.76 4.31 -16.43
C LEU A 163 -12.35 5.34 -17.39
N VAL A 164 -12.03 6.63 -17.22
CA VAL A 164 -12.48 7.69 -18.13
C VAL A 164 -11.99 7.44 -19.56
N CYS A 165 -10.71 7.07 -19.74
CA CYS A 165 -10.16 6.72 -21.05
C CYS A 165 -10.92 5.57 -21.70
N TYR A 166 -11.22 4.52 -20.94
CA TYR A 166 -12.01 3.38 -21.41
C TYR A 166 -13.42 3.79 -21.83
N LEU A 167 -14.13 4.56 -21.01
CA LEU A 167 -15.47 5.04 -21.33
C LEU A 167 -15.50 5.94 -22.58
N VAL A 168 -14.51 6.83 -22.72
CA VAL A 168 -14.37 7.68 -23.92
C VAL A 168 -14.07 6.83 -25.15
N ALA A 169 -13.20 5.84 -25.03
CA ALA A 169 -12.90 4.89 -26.11
C ALA A 169 -14.16 4.11 -26.52
N LEU A 170 -14.98 3.67 -25.57
CA LEU A 170 -16.27 3.01 -25.87
C LEU A 170 -17.24 3.95 -26.59
N VAL A 171 -17.39 5.20 -26.14
CA VAL A 171 -18.31 6.16 -26.79
C VAL A 171 -17.85 6.51 -28.21
N ARG A 172 -16.53 6.64 -28.42
CA ARG A 172 -15.95 6.87 -29.76
C ARG A 172 -16.02 5.61 -30.63
N GLY A 173 -15.81 4.44 -30.03
CA GLY A 173 -15.87 3.11 -30.66
C GLY A 173 -17.29 2.65 -31.01
N ARG A 174 -18.33 3.11 -30.30
CA ARG A 174 -19.74 2.94 -30.70
C ARG A 174 -20.11 3.66 -32.01
N ARG A 175 -19.19 4.41 -32.62
CA ARG A 175 -19.30 4.88 -34.03
C ARG A 175 -18.79 3.87 -35.05
N LEU A 176 -18.13 2.78 -34.65
CA LEU A 176 -17.62 1.72 -35.52
C LEU A 176 -18.56 0.50 -35.62
N GLU A 177 -19.65 0.47 -34.84
CA GLU A 177 -20.67 -0.58 -34.85
C GLU A 177 -22.08 -0.05 -35.22
N ARG A 178 -22.17 1.05 -35.99
CA ARG A 178 -23.43 1.38 -36.67
C ARG A 178 -23.37 0.80 -38.08
N PRO A 179 -24.32 -0.09 -38.46
CA PRO A 179 -24.41 -0.63 -39.81
C PRO A 179 -24.64 0.48 -40.84
#